data_AF-A0A3D1AR58-F1
#
_entry.id   AF-A0A3D1AR58-F1
#
_cell.length_a   1.000
_cell.length_b   1.000
_cell.length_c   1.000
_cell.angle_alpha   90.00
_cell.angle_beta   90.00
_cell.angle_gamma   90.00
#
_symmetry.space_group_name_H-M   'P 1'
#
loop_
_entity.id
_entity.type
_entity.pdbx_description
1 polymer ?
#
loop_
_entity_poly.entity_id
_entity_poly.type
_entity_poly.pdbx_seq_one_letter_code
_entity_poly.pdbx_strand_id
1 'polypeptide(L)'
;MLLAQTAPRVSDAAIEKAFQAKAAESSIADEHFTIHVRGGVATIEGKTDVIQRKGVATRFAKKAGAMAVVNNVVISAAAREKAMANLAKGRQAKLRKASVQ
;
A
#
# COMPACT_ATOMS: atom_id res chain seq x y z
N MET A 1 -21.44 -3.92 35.02
CA MET A 1 -21.46 -3.82 33.54
C MET A 1 -20.26 -2.97 33.12
N LEU A 2 -19.23 -3.57 32.54
CA LEU A 2 -18.00 -2.84 32.17
C LEU A 2 -18.18 -2.24 30.77
N LEU A 3 -18.43 -0.93 30.70
CA LEU A 3 -18.45 -0.18 29.45
C LEU A 3 -17.01 -0.03 28.98
N ALA A 4 -16.60 -0.87 28.04
CA ALA A 4 -15.32 -0.71 27.35
C ALA A 4 -15.34 0.62 26.59
N GLN A 5 -14.41 1.49 26.96
CA GLN A 5 -14.17 2.77 26.31
C GLN A 5 -13.71 2.50 24.87
N THR A 6 -14.64 2.47 23.91
CA THR A 6 -14.30 2.49 22.50
C THR A 6 -13.75 3.88 22.19
N ALA A 7 -12.42 3.98 22.10
CA ALA A 7 -11.75 5.04 21.35
C ALA A 7 -12.52 5.32 20.05
N PRO A 8 -12.55 6.56 19.52
CA PRO A 8 -13.31 6.87 18.32
C PRO A 8 -12.82 5.96 17.19
N ARG A 9 -13.53 4.84 16.98
CA ARG A 9 -13.27 3.92 15.90
C ARG A 9 -13.70 4.69 14.68
N VAL A 10 -12.72 5.18 13.93
CA VAL A 10 -12.95 5.69 12.58
C VAL A 10 -13.79 4.63 11.89
N SER A 11 -15.03 4.98 11.55
CA SER A 11 -15.96 4.05 10.94
C SER A 11 -15.34 3.48 9.67
N ASP A 12 -15.69 2.24 9.31
CA ASP A 12 -15.14 1.59 8.12
C ASP A 12 -15.27 2.49 6.87
N ALA A 13 -16.42 3.14 6.69
CA ALA A 13 -16.68 4.11 5.62
C ALA A 13 -15.76 5.35 5.64
N ALA A 14 -15.34 5.80 6.83
CA ALA A 14 -14.41 6.92 6.96
C ALA A 14 -12.98 6.50 6.62
N ILE A 15 -12.58 5.27 6.97
CA ILE A 15 -11.30 4.67 6.54
C ILE A 15 -11.28 4.52 5.02
N GLU A 16 -12.38 4.05 4.41
CA GLU A 16 -12.53 3.91 2.96
C GLU A 16 -12.41 5.27 2.26
N LYS A 17 -13.13 6.30 2.72
CA LYS A 17 -13.02 7.65 2.16
C LYS A 17 -11.63 8.25 2.32
N ALA A 18 -11.01 8.10 3.48
CA ALA A 18 -9.66 8.60 3.73
C ALA A 18 -8.63 7.91 2.83
N PHE A 19 -8.79 6.61 2.61
CA PHE A 19 -7.97 5.86 1.65
C PHE A 19 -8.22 6.34 0.22
N GLN A 20 -9.47 6.50 -0.21
CA GLN A 20 -9.81 6.99 -1.55
C GLN A 20 -9.24 8.38 -1.81
N ALA A 21 -9.33 9.29 -0.84
CA ALA A 21 -8.72 10.62 -0.94
C ALA A 21 -7.19 10.53 -1.11
N LYS A 22 -6.52 9.70 -0.31
CA LYS A 22 -5.07 9.49 -0.41
C LYS A 22 -4.66 8.79 -1.70
N ALA A 23 -5.46 7.83 -2.16
CA ALA A 23 -5.25 7.14 -3.42
C ALA A 23 -5.39 8.11 -4.58
N ALA A 24 -6.42 8.97 -4.58
CA ALA A 24 -6.65 10.01 -5.58
C ALA A 24 -5.53 11.05 -5.66
N GLU A 25 -4.90 11.40 -4.52
CA GLU A 25 -3.71 12.26 -4.49
C GLU A 25 -2.45 11.60 -5.07
N SER A 26 -2.49 10.32 -5.43
CA SER A 26 -1.32 9.55 -5.87
C SER A 26 -1.58 8.83 -7.19
N SER A 27 -0.53 8.53 -7.94
CA SER A 27 -0.61 7.72 -9.17
C SER A 27 -0.86 6.21 -8.91
N ILE A 28 -1.56 5.89 -7.82
CA ILE A 28 -2.23 4.60 -7.58
C ILE A 28 -3.73 4.71 -7.93
N ALA A 29 -4.28 5.92 -8.11
CA ALA A 29 -5.67 6.14 -8.53
C ALA A 29 -5.97 5.59 -9.93
N ASP A 30 -4.98 5.63 -10.82
CA ASP A 30 -5.10 5.13 -12.20
C ASP A 30 -5.18 3.61 -12.28
N GLU A 31 -4.69 2.91 -11.25
CA GLU A 31 -4.85 1.47 -11.14
C GLU A 31 -6.16 1.21 -10.39
N HIS A 32 -7.09 0.51 -11.03
CA HIS A 32 -8.41 0.17 -10.48
C HIS A 32 -8.30 -0.74 -9.24
N PHE A 33 -7.89 -0.17 -8.10
CA PHE A 33 -7.84 -0.86 -6.82
C PHE A 33 -9.20 -0.80 -6.15
N THR A 34 -9.65 -1.95 -5.69
CA THR A 34 -10.83 -2.08 -4.83
C THR A 34 -10.35 -2.10 -3.39
N ILE A 35 -10.92 -1.24 -2.55
CA ILE A 35 -10.72 -1.30 -1.11
C ILE A 35 -12.02 -1.67 -0.42
N HIS A 36 -11.92 -2.57 0.54
CA HIS A 36 -13.01 -2.94 1.43
C HIS A 36 -12.54 -2.89 2.87
N VAL A 37 -13.24 -2.12 3.71
CA VAL A 37 -12.94 -2.07 5.14
C VAL A 37 -14.04 -2.77 5.92
N ARG A 38 -13.66 -3.69 6.82
CA ARG A 38 -14.60 -4.35 7.74
C ARG A 38 -14.01 -4.41 9.13
N GLY A 39 -14.69 -3.79 10.10
CA GLY A 39 -14.26 -3.81 11.50
C GLY A 39 -12.86 -3.24 11.73
N GLY A 40 -12.45 -2.25 10.93
CA GLY A 40 -11.12 -1.65 10.96
C GLY A 40 -10.03 -2.42 10.21
N VAL A 41 -10.36 -3.51 9.50
CA VAL A 41 -9.43 -4.23 8.63
C VAL A 41 -9.61 -3.79 7.19
N ALA A 42 -8.58 -3.19 6.59
CA ALA A 42 -8.61 -2.75 5.20
C ALA A 42 -8.08 -3.84 4.27
N THR A 43 -8.94 -4.34 3.39
CA THR A 43 -8.62 -5.29 2.32
C THR A 43 -8.45 -4.53 1.02
N ILE A 44 -7.29 -4.66 0.38
CA ILE A 44 -6.94 -3.97 -0.86
C ILE A 44 -6.73 -5.02 -1.94
N GLU A 45 -7.47 -4.89 -3.02
CA GLU A 45 -7.47 -5.79 -4.17
C GLU A 45 -7.22 -4.98 -5.45
N GLY A 46 -6.62 -5.61 -6.45
CA GLY A 46 -6.35 -4.99 -7.74
C GLY A 46 -5.07 -5.51 -8.37
N LYS A 47 -4.71 -4.96 -9.52
CA LYS A 47 -3.52 -5.34 -10.27
C LYS A 47 -2.59 -4.15 -10.41
N THR A 48 -1.29 -4.39 -10.23
CA THR A 48 -0.28 -3.36 -10.44
C THR A 48 0.88 -3.84 -11.27
N ASP A 49 1.43 -2.94 -12.08
CA ASP A 49 2.68 -3.15 -12.79
C ASP A 49 3.90 -2.60 -12.02
N VAL A 50 3.70 -2.10 -10.81
CA VAL A 50 4.76 -1.48 -10.00
C VAL A 50 4.74 -2.03 -8.57
N ILE A 51 5.77 -2.80 -8.22
CA ILE A 51 5.91 -3.42 -6.88
C ILE A 51 5.80 -2.40 -5.74
N GLN A 52 6.35 -1.19 -5.94
CA GLN A 52 6.35 -0.15 -4.92
C GLN A 52 4.93 0.31 -4.55
N ARG A 53 3.97 0.27 -5.49
CA ARG A 53 2.57 0.67 -5.27
C ARG A 53 1.90 -0.21 -4.21
N LYS A 54 2.25 -1.50 -4.13
CA LYS A 54 1.81 -2.40 -3.05
C LYS A 54 2.19 -1.88 -1.66
N GLY A 55 3.41 -1.39 -1.52
CA GLY A 55 3.91 -0.81 -0.26
C GLY A 55 3.23 0.52 0.09
N VAL A 56 2.98 1.36 -0.91
CA VAL A 56 2.28 2.65 -0.73
C VAL A 56 0.83 2.42 -0.30
N ALA A 57 0.11 1.49 -0.94
CA ALA A 57 -1.25 1.11 -0.56
C ALA A 57 -1.33 0.66 0.90
N THR A 58 -0.36 -0.15 1.34
CA THR A 58 -0.28 -0.58 2.75
C THR A 58 -0.07 0.60 3.70
N ARG A 59 0.81 1.55 3.33
CA ARG A 59 1.05 2.77 4.12
C ARG A 59 -0.18 3.67 4.18
N PHE A 60 -0.95 3.76 3.10
CA PHE A 60 -2.15 4.58 3.04
C PHE A 60 -3.27 4.00 3.90
N ALA A 61 -3.49 2.70 3.86
CA ALA A 61 -4.46 2.06 4.75
C ALA A 61 -4.10 2.25 6.23
N LYS A 62 -2.82 2.13 6.61
CA LYS A 62 -2.37 2.45 7.97
C LYS A 62 -2.58 3.93 8.33
N LYS A 63 -2.27 4.86 7.42
CA LYS A 63 -2.52 6.30 7.64
C LYS A 63 -4.01 6.65 7.73
N ALA A 64 -4.88 5.91 7.04
CA ALA A 64 -6.32 6.06 7.10
C ALA A 64 -6.94 5.56 8.42
N GLY A 65 -6.15 4.90 9.28
CA GLY A 65 -6.61 4.39 10.57
C GLY A 65 -6.99 2.91 10.57
N ALA A 66 -6.64 2.15 9.54
CA ALA A 66 -6.86 0.70 9.54
C ALA A 66 -6.00 0.02 10.62
N MET A 67 -6.62 -0.85 11.42
CA MET A 67 -5.96 -1.65 12.46
C MET A 67 -5.08 -2.74 11.82
N ALA A 68 -5.58 -3.35 10.75
CA ALA A 68 -4.86 -4.34 9.96
C ALA A 68 -5.08 -4.10 8.47
N VAL A 69 -4.12 -4.55 7.66
CA VAL A 69 -4.16 -4.37 6.20
C VAL A 69 -3.92 -5.70 5.52
N VAL A 70 -4.88 -6.15 4.73
CA VAL A 70 -4.80 -7.33 3.87
C VAL A 70 -4.53 -6.84 2.45
N ASN A 71 -3.37 -7.16 1.91
CA ASN A 71 -2.94 -6.67 0.61
C ASN A 71 -2.89 -7.81 -0.41
N ASN A 72 -3.99 -7.96 -1.15
CA ASN A 72 -4.20 -8.96 -2.20
C ASN A 72 -3.87 -8.40 -3.60
N VAL A 73 -3.11 -7.30 -3.68
CA VAL A 73 -2.73 -6.72 -4.96
C VAL A 73 -1.83 -7.68 -5.75
N VAL A 74 -2.28 -8.05 -6.94
CA VAL A 74 -1.57 -8.92 -7.88
C VAL A 74 -0.56 -8.10 -8.66
N ILE A 75 0.71 -8.48 -8.56
CA ILE A 75 1.80 -7.87 -9.32
C ILE A 75 1.96 -8.68 -10.61
N SER A 76 1.97 -8.00 -11.78
CA SER A 76 2.19 -8.68 -13.05
C SER A 76 3.59 -9.32 -13.13
N ALA A 77 3.75 -10.39 -13.92
CA ALA A 77 5.05 -11.03 -14.11
C ALA A 77 6.07 -10.06 -14.75
N ALA A 78 5.64 -9.26 -15.72
CA ALA A 78 6.46 -8.23 -16.37
C ALA A 78 6.95 -7.17 -15.38
N ALA A 79 6.13 -6.80 -14.40
CA ALA A 79 6.51 -5.89 -13.33
C ALA A 79 7.54 -6.47 -12.38
N ARG A 80 7.41 -7.76 -12.05
CA ARG A 80 8.42 -8.47 -11.26
C ARG A 80 9.76 -8.49 -11.96
N GLU A 81 9.78 -8.79 -13.25
CA GLU A 81 11.01 -8.84 -14.04
C GLU A 81 11.68 -7.47 -14.15
N LYS A 82 10.91 -6.41 -14.46
CA LYS A 82 11.41 -5.02 -14.47
C LYS A 82 11.96 -4.59 -13.11
N ALA A 83 11.31 -4.97 -12.02
CA ALA A 83 11.78 -4.65 -10.68
C ALA A 83 13.07 -5.40 -10.32
N MET A 84 13.21 -6.67 -10.73
CA MET A 84 14.45 -7.43 -10.56
C MET A 84 15.60 -6.80 -11.35
N ALA A 85 15.35 -6.39 -12.60
CA ALA A 85 16.33 -5.71 -13.44
C ALA A 85 16.79 -4.37 -12.83
N ASN A 86 15.85 -3.58 -12.28
CA ASN A 86 16.17 -2.32 -11.60
C ASN A 86 16.89 -2.53 -10.26
N LEU A 87 16.57 -3.59 -9.52
CA LEU A 87 17.26 -3.95 -8.28
C LEU A 87 18.71 -4.40 -8.54
N ALA A 88 18.97 -5.09 -9.66
CA ALA A 88 20.32 -5.43 -10.08
C ALA A 88 21.14 -4.16 -10.39
N LYS A 89 20.57 -3.20 -11.13
CA LYS A 89 21.21 -1.91 -11.43
C LYS A 89 21.46 -1.06 -10.18
N GLY A 90 20.48 -0.99 -9.27
CA GLY A 90 20.60 -0.25 -8.00
C GLY A 90 21.68 -0.79 -7.06
N ARG A 91 21.85 -2.12 -7.00
CA ARG A 91 22.93 -2.76 -6.24
C ARG A 91 24.32 -2.41 -6.80
N GLN A 92 24.47 -2.41 -8.13
CA GLN A 92 25.74 -2.05 -8.77
C GLN A 92 26.11 -0.57 -8.55
N ALA A 93 25.14 0.33 -8.59
CA ALA A 93 25.37 1.75 -8.29
C ALA A 93 25.82 1.99 -6.83
N LYS A 94 25.25 1.24 -5.86
CA LYS A 94 25.64 1.34 -4.45
C LYS A 94 27.04 0.79 -4.19
N LEU A 95 27.41 -0.32 -4.85
CA LEU A 95 28.75 -0.90 -4.76
C LEU A 95 29.83 0.02 -5.34
N ARG A 96 29.58 0.63 -6.52
CA ARG A 96 30.54 1.58 -7.13
C ARG A 96 30.77 2.84 -6.28
N LYS A 97 29.74 3.35 -5.60
CA LYS A 97 29.90 4.48 -4.66
C LYS A 97 30.69 4.09 -3.40
N ALA A 98 30.57 2.84 -2.94
CA ALA A 98 31.31 2.35 -1.77
C ALA A 98 32.79 2.04 -2.06
N SER A 99 33.19 1.96 -3.34
CA SER A 99 34.60 1.76 -3.74
C SER A 99 35.34 3.07 -4.02
N VAL A 100 34.63 4.20 -3.99
CA VAL A 100 35.16 5.55 -4.19
C VAL A 100 34.87 6.36 -2.92
N GLN A 101 35.40 5.89 -1.78
CA GLN A 101 35.38 6.63 -0.52
C GLN A 101 36.58 6.24 0.32
#